data_AF-H3RFE1-F1
#
_entry.id   AF-H3RFE1-F1
#
_cell.length_a   1.000
_cell.length_b   1.000
_cell.length_c   1.000
_cell.angle_alpha   90.00
_cell.angle_beta   90.00
_cell.angle_gamma   90.00
#
_symmetry.space_group_name_H-M   'P 1'
#
loop_
_entity.id
_entity.type
_entity.pdbx_description
1 polymer ?
#
loop_
_entity_poly.entity_id
_entity_poly.type
_entity_poly.pdbx_seq_one_letter_code
_entity_poly.pdbx_strand_id
1 'polypeptide(L)'
;MWMWNDDVATAASKHSSQTHTDEELHEFFKSMFCPAKQVTVFGVQKWVQSTKLLDTEEMTFYLRRIEVWCAERGIKLRIPVNSEYHAKGHDHV
;
A
#
# COMPACT_ATOMS: atom_id res chain seq x y z
N MET A 1 -4.01 -6.49 -2.06
CA MET A 1 -3.44 -5.13 -2.21
C MET A 1 -4.10 -4.34 -3.34
N TRP A 2 -4.44 -5.00 -4.45
CA TRP A 2 -5.14 -4.37 -5.59
C TRP A 2 -6.42 -3.60 -5.23
N MET A 3 -7.21 -4.12 -4.29
CA MET A 3 -8.46 -3.51 -3.87
C MET A 3 -8.28 -2.12 -3.23
N TRP A 4 -7.21 -1.91 -2.45
CA TRP A 4 -6.94 -0.61 -1.84
C TRP A 4 -6.37 0.38 -2.86
N ASN A 5 -5.58 -0.08 -3.82
CA ASN A 5 -5.06 0.79 -4.87
C ASN A 5 -6.19 1.43 -5.68
N ASP A 6 -7.23 0.65 -6.02
CA ASP A 6 -8.43 1.13 -6.72
C ASP A 6 -9.24 2.14 -5.87
N ASP A 7 -9.40 1.86 -4.57
CA ASP A 7 -10.07 2.79 -3.64
C ASP A 7 -9.34 4.12 -3.54
N VAL A 8 -8.02 4.06 -3.37
CA VAL A 8 -7.18 5.25 -3.27
C VAL A 8 -7.11 5.97 -4.60
N ALA A 9 -6.99 5.27 -5.73
CA ALA A 9 -6.97 5.88 -7.06
C ALA A 9 -8.29 6.64 -7.32
N THR A 10 -9.42 6.04 -6.97
CA THR A 10 -10.74 6.69 -7.07
C THR A 10 -10.84 7.91 -6.16
N ALA A 11 -10.39 7.82 -4.90
CA ALA A 11 -10.42 8.93 -3.97
C ALA A 11 -9.46 10.06 -4.39
N ALA A 12 -8.22 9.73 -4.75
CA ALA A 12 -7.21 10.66 -5.21
C ALA A 12 -7.69 11.40 -6.46
N SER A 13 -8.24 10.70 -7.45
CA SER A 13 -8.76 11.30 -8.68
C SER A 13 -9.97 12.21 -8.47
N LYS A 14 -10.72 12.05 -7.36
CA LYS A 14 -11.81 12.98 -6.99
C LYS A 14 -11.28 14.28 -6.36
N HIS A 15 -10.12 14.20 -5.71
CA HIS A 15 -9.51 15.32 -4.99
C HIS A 15 -8.35 15.98 -5.77
N SER A 16 -7.93 15.40 -6.89
CA SER A 16 -6.91 15.95 -7.78
C SER A 16 -7.50 16.32 -9.13
N SER A 17 -6.79 17.15 -9.87
CA SER A 17 -7.12 17.50 -11.26
C SER A 17 -6.68 16.43 -12.27
N GLN A 18 -6.19 15.28 -11.82
CA GLN A 18 -5.63 14.22 -12.65
C GLN A 18 -6.22 12.86 -12.25
N THR A 19 -6.60 12.06 -13.23
CA THR A 19 -6.97 10.67 -12.97
C THR A 19 -5.72 9.85 -12.73
N HIS A 20 -5.70 9.08 -11.66
CA HIS A 20 -4.59 8.17 -11.35
C HIS A 20 -5.02 6.72 -11.53
N THR A 21 -4.12 5.88 -12.07
CA THR A 21 -4.36 4.43 -12.14
C THR A 21 -3.94 3.74 -10.85
N ASP A 22 -4.43 2.51 -10.67
CA ASP A 22 -4.06 1.68 -9.54
C ASP A 22 -2.56 1.29 -9.56
N GLU A 23 -1.93 1.16 -10.74
CA GLU A 23 -0.48 0.94 -10.84
C GLU A 23 0.33 2.17 -10.43
N GLU A 24 -0.13 3.37 -10.80
CA GLU A 24 0.53 4.61 -10.38
C GLU A 24 0.50 4.76 -8.86
N LEU A 25 -0.66 4.47 -8.24
CA LEU A 25 -0.79 4.47 -6.78
C LEU A 25 0.05 3.36 -6.14
N HIS A 26 0.15 2.20 -6.78
CA HIS A 26 1.00 1.12 -6.30
C HIS A 26 2.48 1.54 -6.25
N GLU A 27 3.00 2.11 -7.33
CA GLU A 27 4.39 2.59 -7.38
C GLU A 27 4.61 3.78 -6.44
N PHE A 28 3.62 4.67 -6.33
CA PHE A 28 3.65 5.77 -5.37
C PHE A 28 3.82 5.26 -3.93
N PHE A 29 2.97 4.33 -3.49
CA PHE A 29 3.08 3.77 -2.14
C PHE A 29 4.33 2.91 -1.93
N LYS A 30 4.78 2.19 -2.95
CA LYS A 30 6.06 1.48 -2.90
C LYS A 30 7.20 2.44 -2.61
N SER A 31 7.26 3.56 -3.32
CA SER A 31 8.32 4.55 -3.14
C SER A 31 8.33 5.12 -1.70
N MET A 32 7.14 5.31 -1.10
CA MET A 32 7.00 5.89 0.23
C MET A 32 7.25 4.91 1.38
N PHE A 33 6.77 3.66 1.25
CA PHE A 33 6.64 2.76 2.40
C PHE A 33 7.26 1.38 2.20
N CYS A 34 7.55 0.96 0.97
CA CYS A 34 8.14 -0.37 0.75
C CYS A 34 9.63 -0.32 1.11
N PRO A 35 10.11 -1.18 2.04
CA PRO A 35 11.54 -1.26 2.32
C PRO A 35 12.28 -1.73 1.07
N ALA A 36 13.47 -1.18 0.86
CA ALA A 36 14.34 -1.61 -0.23
C ALA A 36 15.07 -2.90 0.17
N LYS A 37 15.06 -3.89 -0.71
CA LYS A 37 15.81 -5.13 -0.55
C LYS A 37 16.89 -5.24 -1.59
N GLN A 38 18.01 -5.82 -1.18
CA GLN A 38 19.11 -6.08 -2.09
C GLN A 38 18.78 -7.31 -2.95
N VAL A 39 18.90 -7.14 -4.26
CA VAL A 39 18.78 -8.23 -5.25
C VAL A 39 20.06 -8.31 -6.06
N THR A 40 20.45 -9.52 -6.41
CA THR A 40 21.60 -9.79 -7.27
C THR A 40 21.10 -10.30 -8.61
N VAL A 41 21.42 -9.59 -9.68
CA VAL A 41 21.05 -9.95 -11.06
C VAL A 41 22.31 -9.97 -11.91
N PHE A 42 22.67 -11.13 -12.47
CA PHE A 42 23.92 -11.32 -13.22
C PHE A 42 25.18 -10.83 -12.48
N GLY A 43 25.24 -11.04 -11.16
CA GLY A 43 26.37 -10.58 -10.32
C GLY A 43 26.35 -9.09 -9.96
N VAL A 44 25.41 -8.31 -10.50
CA VAL A 44 25.21 -6.90 -10.12
C VAL A 44 24.23 -6.83 -8.96
N GLN A 45 24.64 -6.22 -7.86
CA GLN A 45 23.78 -5.96 -6.71
C GLN A 45 23.05 -4.63 -6.87
N LYS A 46 21.72 -4.65 -6.72
CA LYS A 46 20.88 -3.44 -6.70
C LYS A 46 19.89 -3.49 -5.55
N TRP A 47 19.58 -2.32 -5.02
CA TRP A 47 18.50 -2.14 -4.06
C TRP A 47 17.21 -1.88 -4.82
N VAL A 48 16.18 -2.68 -4.56
CA VAL A 48 14.88 -2.57 -5.21
C VAL A 48 13.76 -2.55 -4.17
N GLN A 49 12.75 -1.71 -4.41
CA GLN A 49 11.51 -1.71 -3.63
C GLN A 49 10.51 -2.62 -4.32
N SER A 50 10.33 -3.84 -3.80
CA SER A 50 9.44 -4.84 -4.38
C SER A 50 8.63 -5.52 -3.29
N THR A 51 7.31 -5.38 -3.39
CA THR A 51 6.35 -5.98 -2.46
C THR A 51 6.37 -7.51 -2.52
N LYS A 52 6.83 -8.09 -3.64
CA LYS A 52 7.03 -9.54 -3.79
C LYS A 52 8.17 -10.09 -2.95
N LEU A 53 9.09 -9.23 -2.50
CA LEU A 53 10.22 -9.63 -1.68
C LEU A 53 9.94 -9.45 -0.18
N LEU A 54 8.78 -8.91 0.20
CA LEU A 54 8.42 -8.68 1.59
C LEU A 54 8.01 -10.00 2.25
N ASP A 55 8.44 -10.19 3.49
CA ASP A 55 7.86 -11.19 4.37
C ASP A 55 6.50 -10.72 4.93
N THR A 56 5.86 -11.59 5.71
CA THR A 56 4.53 -11.30 6.28
C THR A 56 4.52 -10.08 7.20
N GLU A 57 5.57 -9.88 8.00
CA GLU A 57 5.65 -8.76 8.94
C GLU A 57 5.90 -7.44 8.21
N GLU A 58 6.82 -7.44 7.25
CA GLU A 58 7.11 -6.28 6.40
C GLU A 58 5.91 -5.90 5.53
N MET A 59 5.19 -6.89 4.99
CA MET A 59 3.97 -6.64 4.24
C MET A 59 2.87 -6.06 5.13
N THR A 60 2.73 -6.56 6.36
CA THR A 60 1.79 -6.02 7.35
C THR A 60 2.15 -4.58 7.71
N PHE A 61 3.43 -4.30 7.93
CA PHE A 61 3.92 -2.95 8.20
C PHE A 61 3.64 -2.01 7.02
N TYR A 62 3.96 -2.44 5.80
CA TYR A 62 3.71 -1.71 4.57
C TYR A 62 2.23 -1.33 4.42
N LEU A 63 1.32 -2.29 4.58
CA LEU A 63 -0.13 -2.06 4.48
C LEU A 63 -0.63 -1.10 5.57
N ARG A 64 -0.16 -1.25 6.82
CA ARG A 64 -0.54 -0.37 7.93
C ARG A 64 -0.13 1.08 7.69
N ARG A 65 1.01 1.32 7.04
CA ARG A 65 1.46 2.68 6.70
C ARG A 65 0.55 3.32 5.64
N ILE A 66 0.09 2.55 4.66
CA ILE A 66 -0.90 3.01 3.68
C ILE A 66 -2.22 3.33 4.36
N GLU A 67 -2.70 2.45 5.23
CA GLU A 67 -3.95 2.65 5.98
C GLU A 67 -3.93 3.94 6.79
N VAL A 68 -2.86 4.19 7.55
CA VAL A 68 -2.69 5.45 8.31
C VAL A 68 -2.67 6.65 7.37
N TRP A 69 -1.92 6.57 6.26
CA TRP A 69 -1.85 7.67 5.28
C TRP A 69 -3.22 8.01 4.69
N CYS A 70 -4.06 6.98 4.43
CA CYS A 70 -5.43 7.14 3.95
C CYS A 70 -6.34 7.73 5.03
N ALA A 71 -6.26 7.22 6.27
CA ALA A 71 -7.05 7.71 7.40
C ALA A 71 -6.78 9.20 7.70
N GLU A 72 -5.52 9.62 7.70
CA GLU A 72 -5.12 11.04 7.85
C GLU A 72 -5.72 11.96 6.77
N ARG A 73 -6.08 11.40 5.61
CA ARG A 73 -6.66 12.12 4.47
C ARG A 73 -8.16 11.90 4.30
N GLY A 74 -8.80 11.21 5.26
CA GLY A 74 -10.24 10.89 5.19
C GLY A 74 -10.61 9.91 4.07
N ILE A 75 -9.65 9.17 3.52
CA ILE A 75 -9.88 8.18 2.46
C ILE A 75 -10.34 6.86 3.10
N LYS A 76 -11.57 6.45 2.82
CA LYS A 76 -12.15 5.20 3.34
C LYS A 76 -11.72 4.01 2.48
N LEU A 77 -10.90 3.12 3.04
CA LEU A 77 -10.47 1.87 2.40
C LEU A 77 -11.51 0.75 2.61
N ARG A 78 -11.73 -0.10 1.61
CA ARG A 78 -12.51 -1.34 1.78
C ARG A 78 -11.72 -2.35 2.60
N ILE A 79 -12.28 -2.88 3.69
CA ILE A 79 -11.65 -3.98 4.45
C ILE A 79 -12.18 -5.32 3.90
N PRO A 80 -11.31 -6.27 3.47
CA PRO A 80 -11.77 -7.57 3.01
C PRO A 80 -12.46 -8.37 4.13
N VAL A 81 -13.55 -9.05 3.79
CA VAL A 81 -14.43 -9.79 4.72
C VAL A 81 -13.69 -10.90 5.50
N ASN A 82 -12.61 -11.46 4.95
CA ASN A 82 -11.79 -12.53 5.57
C ASN A 82 -10.36 -12.07 5.94
N SER A 83 -10.15 -10.79 6.21
CA SER A 83 -8.83 -10.31 6.63
C SER A 83 -8.69 -10.33 8.16
N GLU A 84 -7.50 -10.65 8.68
CA GLU A 84 -7.16 -10.54 10.11
C GLU A 84 -7.38 -9.11 10.66
N TYR A 85 -7.55 -8.12 9.78
CA TYR A 85 -8.00 -6.76 10.11
C TYR A 85 -9.39 -6.71 10.75
N HIS A 86 -10.30 -7.62 10.39
CA HIS A 86 -11.64 -7.68 10.99
C HIS A 86 -11.57 -8.13 12.46
N ALA A 87 -10.59 -8.96 12.82
CA ALA A 87 -10.45 -9.54 14.15
C ALA A 87 -9.88 -8.56 15.19
N LYS A 88 -9.25 -7.45 14.78
CA LYS A 88 -8.59 -6.49 15.69
C LYS A 88 -9.38 -5.22 15.99
N GLY A 89 -10.66 -5.15 15.61
CA GLY A 89 -11.60 -4.16 16.13
C GLY A 89 -11.29 -2.72 15.72
N HIS A 90 -12.00 -2.24 14.70
CA HIS A 90 -12.24 -0.82 14.47
C HIS A 90 -13.23 -0.27 15.53
N ASP A 91 -12.87 -0.34 16.82
CA ASP A 91 -13.71 0.14 17.93
C ASP A 91 -13.26 1.49 18.51
N HIS A 92 -12.36 2.20 17.83
CA HIS A 92 -11.95 3.54 18.27
C HIS A 92 -11.79 4.49 17.09
N VAL A 93 -12.90 5.10 16.66
CA VAL A 93 -13.13 6.56 16.58
C VAL A 93 -14.63 6.82 16.69
#